data_AF-A0A839HFW9-F1
#
_entry.id   AF-A0A839HFW9-F1
#
_cell.length_a   1.000
_cell.length_b   1.000
_cell.length_c   1.000
_cell.angle_alpha   90.00
_cell.angle_beta   90.00
_cell.angle_gamma   90.00
#
_symmetry.space_group_name_H-M   'P 1'
#
loop_
_entity.id
_entity.type
_entity.pdbx_description
1 polymer ?
#
loop_
_entity_poly.entity_id
_entity_poly.type
_entity_poly.pdbx_seq_one_letter_code
_entity_poly.pdbx_strand_id
1 'polypeptide(L)'
;MTIKPTTFLTSALLLSSQLASAAALDFNDFSNTTGLQLNGAATVTGGILRLTPATNNQSGSVFSSDRIMLDANTSFSSMFQFRITNSGGNRDTDGIGADGLVFVMQTMSNTAGTIGGGMGYKGLSPSFGVEFDTWNNSGWDDNNGNHVGIDLNGDINSVTQVAVPTRMNNGNVWSAWVDYNSVSDSMEVRLIEGTEEARPEVALLSYTISSTALPITENGAFFGFTAGTGGAYGAHEILNWSLETHQVAEPTTLALLGIGFAGLAATRRRQLKTRSVAA
;
A
#
# COMPACT_ATOMS: atom_id res chain seq x y z
N MET A 1 -44.63 31.17 41.86
CA MET A 1 -43.22 31.51 41.56
C MET A 1 -42.61 30.29 40.88
N THR A 2 -42.52 30.32 39.56
CA THR A 2 -42.25 29.14 38.72
C THR A 2 -40.75 29.04 38.44
N ILE A 3 -40.11 27.99 38.96
CA ILE A 3 -38.68 27.72 38.74
C ILE A 3 -38.56 26.97 37.41
N LYS A 4 -37.94 27.59 36.40
CA LYS A 4 -37.59 26.89 35.15
C LYS A 4 -36.28 26.12 35.33
N PRO A 5 -36.18 24.86 34.88
CA PRO A 5 -34.93 24.12 34.92
C PRO A 5 -33.98 24.66 33.85
N THR A 6 -32.73 24.89 34.23
CA THR A 6 -31.66 25.32 33.32
C THR A 6 -31.03 24.06 32.72
N THR A 7 -31.31 23.77 31.47
CA THR A 7 -30.65 22.70 30.72
C THR A 7 -29.25 23.16 30.33
N PHE A 8 -28.20 22.54 30.88
CA PHE A 8 -26.84 22.75 30.42
C PHE A 8 -26.54 21.78 29.27
N LEU A 9 -26.39 22.29 28.04
CA LEU A 9 -25.77 21.53 26.96
C LEU A 9 -24.28 21.34 27.29
N THR A 10 -23.87 20.11 27.50
CA THR A 10 -22.45 19.73 27.42
C THR A 10 -22.09 19.56 25.96
N SER A 11 -21.48 20.57 25.35
CA SER A 11 -20.81 20.43 24.06
C SER A 11 -19.59 19.51 24.25
N ALA A 12 -19.67 18.28 23.74
CA ALA A 12 -18.49 17.43 23.60
C ALA A 12 -17.63 18.01 22.47
N LEU A 13 -16.48 18.57 22.83
CA LEU A 13 -15.49 19.02 21.86
C LEU A 13 -14.80 17.77 21.30
N LEU A 14 -15.25 17.30 20.14
CA LEU A 14 -14.51 16.31 19.36
C LEU A 14 -13.23 17.00 18.85
N LEU A 15 -12.11 16.83 19.57
CA LEU A 15 -10.81 17.12 19.00
C LEU A 15 -10.54 16.04 17.95
N SER A 16 -10.73 16.34 16.68
CA SER A 16 -10.08 15.58 15.61
C SER A 16 -8.58 15.85 15.71
N SER A 17 -7.83 14.94 16.34
CA SER A 17 -6.38 14.95 16.20
C SER A 17 -6.06 14.68 14.74
N GLN A 18 -5.66 15.71 14.00
CA GLN A 18 -5.02 15.52 12.71
C GLN A 18 -3.70 14.81 12.99
N LEU A 19 -3.65 13.53 12.66
CA LEU A 19 -2.42 12.75 12.67
C LEU A 19 -1.48 13.36 11.63
N ALA A 20 -0.19 13.41 11.93
CA ALA A 20 0.81 13.86 10.97
C ALA A 20 0.86 12.82 9.83
N SER A 21 0.45 13.21 8.61
CA SER A 21 0.87 12.49 7.40
C SER A 21 2.27 12.96 7.05
N ALA A 22 3.16 11.99 6.82
CA ALA A 22 4.45 12.25 6.20
C ALA A 22 4.55 11.40 4.94
N ALA A 23 4.83 12.03 3.81
CA ALA A 23 5.23 11.31 2.61
C ALA A 23 6.55 10.58 2.92
N ALA A 24 6.51 9.25 2.86
CA ALA A 24 7.68 8.42 3.03
C ALA A 24 8.44 8.30 1.71
N LEU A 25 7.73 8.29 0.58
CA LEU A 25 8.27 8.33 -0.78
C LEU A 25 7.38 9.18 -1.68
N ASP A 26 7.98 9.96 -2.58
CA ASP A 26 7.28 10.80 -3.55
C ASP A 26 8.12 10.95 -4.84
N PHE A 27 7.75 10.20 -5.86
CA PHE A 27 8.39 10.16 -7.18
C PHE A 27 7.36 10.52 -8.25
N ASN A 28 7.38 11.77 -8.70
CA ASN A 28 6.58 12.21 -9.86
C ASN A 28 7.03 11.52 -11.16
N ASP A 29 8.31 11.20 -11.24
CA ASP A 29 8.95 10.33 -12.23
C ASP A 29 10.21 9.70 -11.59
N PHE A 30 10.97 8.95 -12.38
CA PHE A 30 12.21 8.31 -11.96
C PHE A 30 13.46 8.92 -12.60
N SER A 31 13.41 10.19 -13.02
CA SER A 31 14.61 10.91 -13.49
C SER A 31 15.68 11.03 -12.40
N ASN A 32 15.25 10.98 -11.13
CA ASN A 32 16.08 10.85 -9.95
C ASN A 32 15.63 9.64 -9.13
N THR A 33 16.51 8.66 -8.96
CA THR A 33 16.25 7.45 -8.16
C THR A 33 16.95 7.46 -6.81
N THR A 34 17.31 8.64 -6.30
CA THR A 34 17.90 8.75 -4.95
C THR A 34 16.94 8.13 -3.93
N GLY A 35 17.47 7.27 -3.07
CA GLY A 35 16.66 6.52 -2.11
C GLY A 35 16.04 5.24 -2.67
N LEU A 36 16.34 4.84 -3.91
CA LEU A 36 15.94 3.57 -4.49
C LEU A 36 17.15 2.69 -4.82
N GLN A 37 16.99 1.39 -4.58
CA GLN A 37 17.91 0.35 -5.01
C GLN A 37 17.27 -0.49 -6.12
N LEU A 38 17.90 -0.49 -7.29
CA LEU A 38 17.50 -1.29 -8.45
C LEU A 38 18.28 -2.61 -8.47
N ASN A 39 17.59 -3.70 -8.78
CA ASN A 39 18.17 -5.05 -8.79
C ASN A 39 17.75 -5.84 -10.03
N GLY A 40 18.58 -6.82 -10.39
CA GLY A 40 18.32 -7.71 -11.52
C GLY A 40 18.22 -6.92 -12.84
N ALA A 41 17.13 -7.12 -13.57
CA ALA A 41 16.89 -6.48 -14.86
C ALA A 41 16.38 -5.03 -14.77
N ALA A 42 16.19 -4.49 -13.56
CA ALA A 42 15.59 -3.18 -13.37
C ALA A 42 16.50 -2.05 -13.89
N THR A 43 15.93 -1.11 -14.64
CA THR A 43 16.63 0.04 -15.22
C THR A 43 15.74 1.29 -15.23
N VAL A 44 16.33 2.47 -15.40
CA VAL A 44 15.59 3.70 -15.70
C VAL A 44 15.94 4.17 -17.10
N THR A 45 14.94 4.58 -17.87
CA THR A 45 15.13 5.23 -19.17
C THR A 45 14.08 6.30 -19.38
N GLY A 46 14.51 7.54 -19.66
CA GLY A 46 13.60 8.65 -19.93
C GLY A 46 12.66 8.99 -18.76
N GLY A 47 13.12 8.81 -17.51
CA GLY A 47 12.31 9.05 -16.32
C GLY A 47 11.33 7.92 -15.97
N ILE A 48 11.34 6.82 -16.72
CA ILE A 48 10.48 5.66 -16.46
C ILE A 48 11.29 4.56 -15.78
N LEU A 49 10.76 4.03 -14.69
CA LEU A 49 11.34 2.87 -14.01
C LEU A 49 10.84 1.59 -14.68
N ARG A 50 11.74 0.82 -15.27
CA ARG A 50 11.43 -0.45 -15.92
C ARG A 50 11.95 -1.60 -15.08
N LEU A 51 11.06 -2.43 -14.55
CA LEU A 51 11.38 -3.59 -13.72
C LEU A 51 11.98 -4.74 -14.55
N THR A 52 11.41 -5.01 -15.72
CA THR A 52 11.94 -5.97 -16.70
C THR A 52 11.79 -5.43 -18.13
N PRO A 53 12.76 -5.70 -19.02
CA PRO A 53 12.58 -5.49 -20.45
C PRO A 53 11.64 -6.54 -21.06
N ALA A 54 11.08 -6.23 -22.23
CA ALA A 54 10.25 -7.14 -23.02
C ALA A 54 11.08 -8.24 -23.69
N THR A 55 11.68 -9.08 -22.87
CA THR A 55 12.51 -10.24 -23.25
C THR A 55 12.24 -11.38 -22.29
N ASN A 56 12.45 -12.62 -22.72
CA ASN A 56 12.24 -13.81 -21.90
C ASN A 56 13.15 -13.86 -20.66
N ASN A 57 12.69 -14.59 -19.64
CA ASN A 57 13.46 -15.03 -18.47
C ASN A 57 14.15 -13.89 -17.70
N GLN A 58 13.42 -12.81 -17.45
CA GLN A 58 13.89 -11.67 -16.66
C GLN A 58 13.30 -11.71 -15.25
N SER A 59 14.05 -11.17 -14.30
CA SER A 59 13.56 -10.83 -12.98
C SER A 59 14.23 -9.53 -12.58
N GLY A 60 13.44 -8.58 -12.09
CA GLY A 60 13.94 -7.30 -11.64
C GLY A 60 13.09 -6.75 -10.52
N SER A 61 13.71 -5.92 -9.70
CA SER A 61 13.04 -5.28 -8.59
C SER A 61 13.63 -3.92 -8.28
N VAL A 62 12.83 -3.09 -7.63
CA VAL A 62 13.26 -1.84 -7.04
C VAL A 62 12.70 -1.76 -5.64
N PHE A 63 13.53 -1.37 -4.67
CA PHE A 63 13.13 -1.16 -3.30
C PHE A 63 13.62 0.20 -2.79
N SER A 64 12.95 0.76 -1.79
CA SER A 64 13.50 1.85 -1.00
C SER A 64 14.86 1.42 -0.43
N SER A 65 15.84 2.31 -0.46
CA SER A 65 17.18 2.04 0.09
C SER A 65 17.17 2.05 1.62
N ASP A 66 16.31 2.88 2.19
CA ASP A 66 16.06 2.96 3.63
C ASP A 66 14.74 2.27 3.99
N ARG A 67 14.68 1.78 5.22
CA ARG A 67 13.46 1.21 5.78
C ARG A 67 12.49 2.33 6.14
N ILE A 68 11.24 2.11 5.79
CA ILE A 68 10.13 2.98 6.14
C ILE A 68 9.54 2.45 7.45
N MET A 69 9.55 3.29 8.47
CA MET A 69 9.16 2.90 9.82
C MET A 69 7.67 2.64 9.88
N LEU A 70 7.30 1.44 10.30
CA LEU A 70 5.92 1.02 10.53
C LEU A 70 5.88 0.29 11.88
N ASP A 71 4.83 0.53 12.63
CA ASP A 71 4.48 -0.25 13.83
C ASP A 71 3.03 -0.74 13.72
N ALA A 72 2.56 -1.44 14.75
CA ALA A 72 1.21 -1.98 14.80
C ALA A 72 0.10 -0.90 14.69
N ASN A 73 0.41 0.38 14.85
CA ASN A 73 -0.52 1.49 14.75
C ASN A 73 -0.29 2.33 13.50
N THR A 74 0.57 1.90 12.59
CA THR A 74 0.88 2.64 11.37
C THR A 74 0.03 2.12 10.22
N SER A 75 -0.86 2.98 9.73
CA SER A 75 -1.52 2.80 8.44
C SER A 75 -0.61 3.31 7.33
N PHE A 76 -0.75 2.77 6.12
CA PHE A 76 -0.05 3.32 4.95
C PHE A 76 -0.98 3.39 3.75
N SER A 77 -0.64 4.27 2.83
CA SER A 77 -1.32 4.43 1.55
C SER A 77 -0.28 4.60 0.47
N SER A 78 -0.34 3.77 -0.57
CA SER A 78 0.52 3.89 -1.74
C SER A 78 -0.32 4.14 -2.98
N MET A 79 0.18 5.01 -3.86
CA MET A 79 -0.36 5.21 -5.20
C MET A 79 0.76 5.11 -6.22
N PHE A 80 0.50 4.45 -7.33
CA PHE A 80 1.43 4.41 -8.45
C PHE A 80 0.70 4.22 -9.76
N GLN A 81 1.32 4.70 -10.83
CA GLN A 81 0.93 4.39 -12.20
C GLN A 81 1.90 3.39 -12.81
N PHE A 82 1.36 2.38 -13.47
CA PHE A 82 2.14 1.42 -14.22
C PHE A 82 1.59 1.19 -15.62
N ARG A 83 2.39 0.57 -16.47
CA ARG A 83 1.94 0.00 -17.73
C ARG A 83 2.79 -1.21 -18.09
N ILE A 84 2.21 -2.13 -18.84
CA ILE A 84 2.91 -3.29 -19.38
C ILE A 84 2.84 -3.21 -20.90
N THR A 85 3.98 -2.98 -21.54
CA THR A 85 4.07 -2.70 -22.99
C THR A 85 4.88 -3.77 -23.72
N ASN A 86 4.76 -3.80 -25.05
CA ASN A 86 5.54 -4.71 -25.91
C ASN A 86 5.39 -6.19 -25.53
N SER A 87 4.17 -6.58 -25.11
CA SER A 87 3.81 -7.94 -24.74
C SER A 87 4.09 -8.91 -25.89
N GLY A 88 4.73 -10.05 -25.60
CA GLY A 88 5.14 -11.01 -26.61
C GLY A 88 5.44 -12.41 -26.05
N GLY A 89 5.87 -13.31 -26.93
CA GLY A 89 6.18 -14.70 -26.60
C GLY A 89 4.97 -15.62 -26.64
N ASN A 90 4.88 -16.53 -25.66
CA ASN A 90 3.77 -17.48 -25.55
C ASN A 90 2.41 -16.80 -25.32
N ARG A 91 1.35 -17.59 -25.41
CA ARG A 91 -0.02 -17.19 -25.14
C ARG A 91 -0.74 -18.20 -24.26
N ASP A 92 -1.65 -17.72 -23.44
CA ASP A 92 -2.59 -18.52 -22.66
C ASP A 92 -4.03 -18.33 -23.19
N THR A 93 -5.03 -18.56 -22.33
CA THR A 93 -6.45 -18.38 -22.63
C THR A 93 -6.86 -16.94 -22.89
N ASP A 94 -6.16 -15.95 -22.32
CA ASP A 94 -6.54 -14.55 -22.44
C ASP A 94 -5.77 -13.86 -23.59
N GLY A 95 -4.65 -14.44 -24.07
CA GLY A 95 -3.84 -13.95 -25.20
C GLY A 95 -2.33 -13.91 -24.93
N ILE A 96 -1.60 -12.93 -25.49
CA ILE A 96 -0.11 -12.90 -25.51
C ILE A 96 0.45 -12.00 -24.40
N GLY A 97 1.56 -12.42 -23.79
CA GLY A 97 2.32 -11.66 -22.79
C GLY A 97 2.24 -12.28 -21.40
N ALA A 98 3.22 -11.99 -20.55
CA ALA A 98 3.37 -12.48 -19.18
C ALA A 98 4.51 -11.73 -18.46
N ASP A 99 4.78 -11.96 -17.18
CA ASP A 99 3.92 -12.66 -16.22
C ASP A 99 3.18 -11.63 -15.37
N GLY A 100 3.83 -10.55 -14.96
CA GLY A 100 3.20 -9.43 -14.27
C GLY A 100 4.18 -8.72 -13.36
N LEU A 101 3.62 -7.91 -12.45
CA LEU A 101 4.39 -7.19 -11.43
C LEU A 101 3.71 -7.26 -10.06
N VAL A 102 4.48 -7.01 -9.01
CA VAL A 102 4.00 -7.02 -7.62
C VAL A 102 4.46 -5.75 -6.92
N PHE A 103 3.55 -5.06 -6.23
CA PHE A 103 3.92 -4.07 -5.20
C PHE A 103 4.26 -4.81 -3.91
N VAL A 104 5.42 -4.54 -3.33
CA VAL A 104 6.00 -5.36 -2.27
C VAL A 104 6.35 -4.53 -1.05
N MET A 105 6.01 -5.07 0.12
CA MET A 105 6.57 -4.68 1.42
C MET A 105 7.35 -5.86 1.99
N GLN A 106 8.63 -5.69 2.34
CA GLN A 106 9.45 -6.76 2.92
C GLN A 106 10.46 -6.28 3.96
N THR A 107 10.92 -7.18 4.84
CA THR A 107 11.80 -6.81 5.96
C THR A 107 13.19 -7.45 5.92
N MET A 108 13.51 -8.29 4.91
CA MET A 108 14.74 -9.08 4.93
C MET A 108 15.71 -8.78 3.79
N SER A 109 15.23 -8.68 2.56
CA SER A 109 16.08 -8.53 1.39
C SER A 109 15.77 -7.27 0.60
N ASN A 110 16.69 -6.92 -0.27
CA ASN A 110 16.54 -5.89 -1.29
C ASN A 110 16.88 -6.53 -2.65
N THR A 111 16.52 -7.79 -2.86
CA THR A 111 16.84 -8.55 -4.08
C THR A 111 15.57 -8.90 -4.85
N ALA A 112 15.70 -9.23 -6.14
CA ALA A 112 14.61 -9.84 -6.91
C ALA A 112 14.53 -11.34 -6.60
N GLY A 113 13.31 -11.87 -6.57
CA GLY A 113 13.00 -13.29 -6.45
C GLY A 113 13.15 -14.03 -7.78
N THR A 114 12.20 -14.91 -8.11
CA THR A 114 12.32 -15.78 -9.31
C THR A 114 11.77 -15.13 -10.59
N ILE A 115 12.09 -15.72 -11.74
CA ILE A 115 11.53 -15.38 -13.07
C ILE A 115 10.12 -15.97 -13.28
N GLY A 116 9.50 -15.70 -14.42
CA GLY A 116 8.19 -16.26 -14.81
C GLY A 116 7.07 -15.86 -13.86
N GLY A 117 6.06 -16.73 -13.71
CA GLY A 117 4.97 -16.63 -12.73
C GLY A 117 5.39 -16.63 -11.25
N GLY A 118 6.67 -16.39 -10.94
CA GLY A 118 7.07 -15.93 -9.61
C GLY A 118 7.25 -14.41 -9.51
N MET A 119 7.10 -13.68 -10.62
CA MET A 119 7.07 -12.21 -10.74
C MET A 119 8.14 -11.43 -9.96
N GLY A 120 9.33 -12.02 -9.77
CA GLY A 120 10.37 -11.45 -8.91
C GLY A 120 9.99 -11.37 -7.43
N TYR A 121 8.86 -11.93 -7.03
CA TYR A 121 8.31 -11.91 -5.66
C TYR A 121 8.46 -13.26 -4.96
N LYS A 122 8.28 -14.37 -5.68
CA LYS A 122 8.28 -15.71 -5.10
C LYS A 122 9.59 -15.99 -4.36
N GLY A 123 9.48 -16.34 -3.08
CA GLY A 123 10.58 -16.61 -2.16
C GLY A 123 11.09 -15.39 -1.37
N LEU A 124 10.58 -14.18 -1.63
CA LEU A 124 10.87 -13.02 -0.79
C LEU A 124 10.11 -13.18 0.52
N SER A 125 10.76 -13.58 1.61
CA SER A 125 10.06 -13.88 2.86
C SER A 125 10.83 -13.38 4.08
N PRO A 126 10.16 -12.80 5.09
CA PRO A 126 8.74 -12.47 5.12
C PRO A 126 8.43 -11.19 4.33
N SER A 127 7.27 -11.19 3.66
CA SER A 127 6.82 -10.11 2.79
C SER A 127 5.30 -10.05 2.71
N PHE A 128 4.82 -8.96 2.13
CA PHE A 128 3.47 -8.77 1.63
C PHE A 128 3.57 -8.31 0.18
N GLY A 129 2.65 -8.79 -0.67
CA GLY A 129 2.58 -8.47 -2.09
C GLY A 129 1.16 -8.12 -2.51
N VAL A 130 1.04 -7.17 -3.44
CA VAL A 130 -0.15 -7.00 -4.28
C VAL A 130 0.28 -7.25 -5.72
N GLU A 131 -0.17 -8.37 -6.28
CA GLU A 131 0.17 -8.76 -7.64
C GLU A 131 -0.81 -8.19 -8.67
N PHE A 132 -0.28 -7.92 -9.85
CA PHE A 132 -1.00 -7.55 -11.07
C PHE A 132 -0.58 -8.56 -12.13
N ASP A 133 -1.20 -9.74 -12.08
CA ASP A 133 -0.86 -10.89 -12.90
C ASP A 133 -1.52 -10.79 -14.28
N THR A 134 -0.78 -11.19 -15.30
CA THR A 134 -1.16 -11.18 -16.72
C THR A 134 -0.91 -12.52 -17.40
N TRP A 135 -0.74 -13.59 -16.63
CA TRP A 135 -0.58 -14.95 -17.08
C TRP A 135 -1.38 -15.94 -16.22
N ASN A 136 -1.65 -17.12 -16.77
CA ASN A 136 -2.35 -18.21 -16.09
C ASN A 136 -1.43 -19.40 -15.81
N ASN A 137 -0.86 -19.46 -14.61
CA ASN A 137 -0.14 -20.53 -13.95
C ASN A 137 -1.06 -21.61 -13.35
N SER A 138 -2.29 -21.74 -13.86
CA SER A 138 -3.27 -22.77 -13.50
C SER A 138 -3.75 -22.65 -12.05
N GLY A 139 -3.36 -23.59 -11.17
CA GLY A 139 -3.86 -23.65 -9.80
C GLY A 139 -3.38 -22.53 -8.90
N TRP A 140 -2.34 -21.80 -9.29
CA TRP A 140 -1.87 -20.62 -8.57
C TRP A 140 -2.81 -19.42 -8.75
N ASP A 141 -3.51 -19.38 -9.89
CA ASP A 141 -4.22 -18.18 -10.35
C ASP A 141 -5.73 -18.44 -10.49
N ASP A 142 -6.25 -19.52 -9.88
CA ASP A 142 -7.59 -20.08 -10.10
C ASP A 142 -8.00 -20.17 -11.58
N ASN A 143 -7.03 -20.46 -12.45
CA ASN A 143 -7.17 -20.48 -13.90
C ASN A 143 -7.56 -19.13 -14.53
N ASN A 144 -7.14 -18.01 -13.94
CA ASN A 144 -7.37 -16.66 -14.48
C ASN A 144 -6.07 -15.99 -14.93
N GLY A 145 -5.98 -15.64 -16.22
CA GLY A 145 -4.77 -15.02 -16.79
C GLY A 145 -4.63 -13.50 -16.61
N ASN A 146 -5.56 -12.83 -15.93
CA ASN A 146 -5.51 -11.38 -15.75
C ASN A 146 -6.27 -10.97 -14.48
N HIS A 147 -5.57 -10.91 -13.35
CA HIS A 147 -6.17 -10.70 -12.04
C HIS A 147 -5.28 -9.82 -11.15
N VAL A 148 -5.89 -9.29 -10.09
CA VAL A 148 -5.19 -8.62 -8.99
C VAL A 148 -5.32 -9.47 -7.74
N GLY A 149 -4.21 -9.68 -7.05
CA GLY A 149 -4.10 -10.61 -5.94
C GLY A 149 -3.43 -10.02 -4.71
N ILE A 150 -3.64 -10.64 -3.55
CA ILE A 150 -2.91 -10.34 -2.31
C ILE A 150 -2.10 -11.57 -1.92
N ASP A 151 -0.81 -11.37 -1.80
CA ASP A 151 0.18 -12.40 -1.55
C ASP A 151 0.87 -12.21 -0.20
N LEU A 152 1.21 -13.32 0.44
CA LEU A 152 1.85 -13.31 1.75
C LEU A 152 3.14 -14.15 1.76
N ASN A 153 4.16 -13.66 2.44
CA ASN A 153 5.39 -14.38 2.75
C ASN A 153 6.16 -14.93 1.54
N GLY A 154 6.08 -14.25 0.39
CA GLY A 154 6.76 -14.66 -0.84
C GLY A 154 6.11 -15.87 -1.52
N ASP A 155 4.88 -16.20 -1.16
CA ASP A 155 4.06 -17.17 -1.89
C ASP A 155 3.20 -16.43 -2.92
N ILE A 156 3.22 -16.88 -4.17
CA ILE A 156 2.44 -16.30 -5.28
C ILE A 156 1.02 -16.87 -5.34
N ASN A 157 0.70 -17.83 -4.46
CA ASN A 157 -0.68 -18.27 -4.29
C ASN A 157 -1.42 -17.23 -3.47
N SER A 158 -2.10 -16.33 -4.16
CA SER A 158 -2.92 -15.27 -3.58
C SER A 158 -3.87 -15.81 -2.51
N VAL A 159 -3.90 -15.17 -1.33
CA VAL A 159 -4.90 -15.48 -0.29
C VAL A 159 -6.29 -14.97 -0.66
N THR A 160 -6.36 -14.01 -1.57
CA THR A 160 -7.56 -13.56 -2.25
C THR A 160 -7.18 -12.87 -3.55
N GLN A 161 -8.02 -13.01 -4.57
CA GLN A 161 -7.78 -12.41 -5.88
C GLN A 161 -9.09 -12.06 -6.59
N VAL A 162 -9.00 -11.18 -7.58
CA VAL A 162 -10.14 -10.74 -8.39
C VAL A 162 -9.73 -10.56 -9.84
N ALA A 163 -10.53 -11.13 -10.74
CA ALA A 163 -10.34 -10.99 -12.17
C ALA A 163 -10.53 -9.54 -12.62
N VAL A 164 -9.62 -9.04 -13.46
CA VAL A 164 -9.77 -7.76 -14.14
C VAL A 164 -10.30 -8.01 -15.55
N PRO A 165 -11.47 -7.43 -15.95
CA PRO A 165 -12.04 -7.73 -17.27
C PRO A 165 -11.19 -7.25 -18.44
N THR A 166 -10.53 -6.10 -18.29
CA THR A 166 -9.62 -5.55 -19.30
C THR A 166 -8.20 -6.01 -19.00
N ARG A 167 -7.51 -6.54 -20.02
CA ARG A 167 -6.13 -6.97 -19.90
C ARG A 167 -5.20 -5.84 -19.48
N MET A 168 -4.44 -6.04 -18.41
CA MET A 168 -3.52 -5.03 -17.90
C MET A 168 -2.26 -4.86 -18.78
N ASN A 169 -1.93 -5.88 -19.57
CA ASN A 169 -0.82 -5.85 -20.54
C ASN A 169 -1.21 -5.35 -21.94
N ASN A 170 -2.20 -4.45 -22.00
CA ASN A 170 -2.69 -3.81 -23.21
C ASN A 170 -1.87 -2.57 -23.64
N GLY A 171 -0.83 -2.20 -22.89
CA GLY A 171 0.02 -1.03 -23.14
C GLY A 171 -0.54 0.29 -22.62
N ASN A 172 -1.76 0.32 -22.09
CA ASN A 172 -2.34 1.50 -21.45
C ASN A 172 -1.76 1.70 -20.05
N VAL A 173 -1.96 2.91 -19.52
CA VAL A 173 -1.59 3.25 -18.14
C VAL A 173 -2.69 2.80 -17.19
N TRP A 174 -2.28 2.32 -16.03
CA TRP A 174 -3.13 1.88 -14.94
C TRP A 174 -2.73 2.60 -13.65
N SER A 175 -3.68 3.24 -12.99
CA SER A 175 -3.49 3.81 -11.65
C SER A 175 -3.94 2.79 -10.60
N ALA A 176 -3.06 2.51 -9.63
CA ALA A 176 -3.33 1.60 -8.54
C ALA A 176 -3.16 2.29 -7.18
N TRP A 177 -3.96 1.87 -6.20
CA TRP A 177 -3.82 2.24 -4.80
C TRP A 177 -3.77 0.99 -3.93
N VAL A 178 -2.87 1.00 -2.95
CA VAL A 178 -2.74 -0.02 -1.91
C VAL A 178 -2.83 0.66 -0.56
N ASP A 179 -3.92 0.41 0.16
CA ASP A 179 -4.26 1.08 1.41
C ASP A 179 -4.33 0.06 2.54
N TYR A 180 -3.50 0.24 3.57
CA TYR A 180 -3.58 -0.53 4.81
C TYR A 180 -4.09 0.35 5.95
N ASN A 181 -5.15 -0.11 6.61
CA ASN A 181 -5.70 0.49 7.82
C ASN A 181 -5.37 -0.40 9.03
N SER A 182 -4.49 0.10 9.88
CA SER A 182 -4.02 -0.58 11.10
C SER A 182 -5.07 -0.67 12.22
N VAL A 183 -6.15 0.10 12.16
CA VAL A 183 -7.25 0.04 13.15
C VAL A 183 -8.19 -1.12 12.85
N SER A 184 -8.48 -1.35 11.57
CA SER A 184 -9.40 -2.39 11.11
C SER A 184 -8.68 -3.62 10.55
N ASP A 185 -7.34 -3.63 10.54
CA ASP A 185 -6.52 -4.64 9.88
C ASP A 185 -6.92 -4.88 8.41
N SER A 186 -7.38 -3.82 7.73
CA SER A 186 -7.94 -3.93 6.38
C SER A 186 -6.92 -3.49 5.34
N MET A 187 -6.68 -4.36 4.37
CA MET A 187 -5.97 -4.04 3.14
C MET A 187 -6.99 -3.85 2.02
N GLU A 188 -6.91 -2.72 1.33
CA GLU A 188 -7.75 -2.42 0.17
C GLU A 188 -6.88 -2.11 -1.04
N VAL A 189 -7.22 -2.74 -2.16
CA VAL A 189 -6.58 -2.49 -3.45
C VAL A 189 -7.61 -1.88 -4.39
N ARG A 190 -7.22 -0.80 -5.07
CA ARG A 190 -8.01 -0.14 -6.12
C ARG A 190 -7.19 -0.10 -7.39
N LEU A 191 -7.86 -0.25 -8.52
CA LEU A 191 -7.23 -0.23 -9.83
C LEU A 191 -8.21 0.39 -10.83
N ILE A 192 -7.70 1.28 -11.67
CA ILE A 192 -8.42 1.83 -12.83
C ILE A 192 -7.48 1.94 -14.02
N GLU A 193 -8.04 1.78 -15.22
CA GLU A 193 -7.34 2.11 -16.45
C GLU A 193 -7.41 3.62 -16.69
N GLY A 194 -6.26 4.26 -16.87
CA GLY A 194 -6.11 5.70 -17.04
C GLY A 194 -5.00 6.30 -16.19
N THR A 195 -4.89 7.62 -16.25
CA THR A 195 -3.92 8.43 -15.48
C THR A 195 -4.62 9.22 -14.38
N GLU A 196 -5.79 8.80 -13.93
CA GLU A 196 -6.52 9.50 -12.89
C GLU A 196 -5.79 9.33 -11.56
N GLU A 197 -5.63 10.44 -10.85
CA GLU A 197 -5.02 10.50 -9.51
C GLU A 197 -6.09 10.40 -8.41
N ALA A 198 -7.37 10.56 -8.79
CA ALA A 198 -8.49 10.47 -7.87
C ALA A 198 -8.78 9.00 -7.50
N ARG A 199 -8.53 8.66 -6.23
CA ARG A 199 -8.81 7.35 -5.67
C ARG A 199 -10.30 6.98 -5.78
N PRO A 200 -10.66 5.81 -6.35
CA PRO A 200 -12.02 5.31 -6.31
C PRO A 200 -12.53 5.09 -4.88
N GLU A 201 -13.81 5.35 -4.61
CA GLU A 201 -14.39 5.08 -3.29
C GLU A 201 -14.45 3.57 -3.00
N VAL A 202 -14.88 2.80 -3.99
CA VAL A 202 -15.03 1.34 -3.89
C VAL A 202 -13.71 0.64 -4.19
N ALA A 203 -13.26 -0.20 -3.25
CA ALA A 203 -12.10 -1.06 -3.46
C ALA A 203 -12.42 -2.16 -4.48
N LEU A 204 -11.45 -2.48 -5.34
CA LEU A 204 -11.52 -3.64 -6.23
C LEU A 204 -11.38 -4.94 -5.41
N LEU A 205 -10.50 -4.92 -4.41
CA LEU A 205 -10.20 -6.04 -3.52
C LEU A 205 -10.08 -5.52 -2.09
N SER A 206 -10.64 -6.25 -1.12
CA SER A 206 -10.52 -5.95 0.31
C SER A 206 -10.25 -7.24 1.07
N TYR A 207 -9.29 -7.20 2.00
CA TYR A 207 -8.89 -8.35 2.77
C TYR A 207 -8.46 -7.93 4.18
N THR A 208 -9.02 -8.60 5.20
CA THR A 208 -8.59 -8.40 6.59
C THR A 208 -7.32 -9.22 6.84
N ILE A 209 -6.19 -8.55 6.96
CA ILE A 209 -4.91 -9.22 7.20
C ILE A 209 -4.69 -9.32 8.70
N SER A 210 -4.53 -10.53 9.23
CA SER A 210 -4.09 -10.69 10.62
C SER A 210 -2.78 -9.90 10.83
N SER A 211 -2.68 -9.16 11.94
CA SER A 211 -1.45 -8.46 12.34
C SER A 211 -0.20 -9.35 12.44
N THR A 212 -0.35 -10.67 12.48
CA THR A 212 0.77 -11.64 12.43
C THR A 212 1.24 -12.00 11.02
N ALA A 213 0.43 -11.71 10.00
CA ALA A 213 0.68 -12.06 8.61
C ALA A 213 1.33 -10.93 7.81
N LEU A 214 1.15 -9.66 8.22
CA LEU A 214 1.95 -8.56 7.72
C LEU A 214 3.29 -8.53 8.45
N PRO A 215 4.44 -8.42 7.75
CA PRO A 215 5.75 -8.26 8.38
C PRO A 215 5.95 -6.83 8.89
N ILE A 216 4.97 -6.27 9.60
CA ILE A 216 5.09 -4.99 10.29
C ILE A 216 5.92 -5.25 11.54
N THR A 217 7.14 -4.71 11.55
CA THR A 217 8.04 -4.75 12.70
C THR A 217 8.46 -3.35 13.04
N GLU A 218 8.73 -3.07 14.31
CA GLU A 218 9.22 -1.76 14.77
C GLU A 218 10.51 -1.30 14.06
N ASN A 219 11.20 -2.19 13.34
CA ASN A 219 12.38 -1.87 12.53
C ASN A 219 12.05 -1.35 11.12
N GLY A 220 10.76 -1.21 10.77
CA GLY A 220 10.30 -0.79 9.45
C GLY A 220 10.50 -1.83 8.35
N ALA A 221 10.03 -1.49 7.15
CA ALA A 221 10.07 -2.33 5.96
C ALA A 221 10.60 -1.58 4.74
N PHE A 222 11.16 -2.33 3.79
CA PHE A 222 11.40 -1.83 2.46
C PHE A 222 10.13 -1.94 1.64
N PHE A 223 9.84 -0.90 0.88
CA PHE A 223 8.75 -0.89 -0.09
C PHE A 223 9.30 -0.86 -1.50
N GLY A 224 8.56 -1.40 -2.45
CA GLY A 224 9.03 -1.42 -3.81
C GLY A 224 8.17 -2.23 -4.75
N PHE A 225 8.78 -2.63 -5.86
CA PHE A 225 8.13 -3.40 -6.91
C PHE A 225 9.04 -4.51 -7.39
N THR A 226 8.43 -5.62 -7.82
CA THR A 226 9.11 -6.72 -8.50
C THR A 226 8.37 -7.06 -9.78
N ALA A 227 9.05 -7.60 -10.78
CA ALA A 227 8.41 -8.17 -11.96
C ALA A 227 9.21 -9.37 -12.48
N GLY A 228 8.52 -10.22 -13.24
CA GLY A 228 9.11 -11.41 -13.87
C GLY A 228 8.63 -11.58 -15.30
N THR A 229 9.49 -12.16 -16.13
CA THR A 229 9.11 -12.69 -17.44
C THR A 229 9.57 -14.14 -17.56
N GLY A 230 8.88 -14.92 -18.37
CA GLY A 230 9.14 -16.34 -18.61
C GLY A 230 9.18 -16.68 -20.10
N GLY A 231 8.37 -17.65 -20.51
CA GLY A 231 8.17 -18.01 -21.92
C GLY A 231 7.38 -16.97 -22.73
N ALA A 232 6.56 -16.19 -22.04
CA ALA A 232 5.99 -14.93 -22.51
C ALA A 232 6.61 -13.77 -21.72
N TYR A 233 6.41 -12.54 -22.19
CA TYR A 233 7.05 -11.36 -21.62
C TYR A 233 6.25 -10.09 -21.88
N GLY A 234 6.59 -9.04 -21.12
CA GLY A 234 6.21 -7.65 -21.31
C GLY A 234 7.28 -6.74 -20.70
N ALA A 235 7.32 -5.48 -21.10
CA ALA A 235 8.10 -4.47 -20.41
C ALA A 235 7.25 -3.90 -19.27
N HIS A 236 7.64 -4.19 -18.03
CA HIS A 236 6.91 -3.79 -16.83
C HIS A 236 7.45 -2.45 -16.33
N GLU A 237 6.64 -1.40 -16.39
CA GLU A 237 7.07 -0.02 -16.19
C GLU A 237 6.24 0.68 -15.12
N ILE A 238 6.91 1.32 -14.17
CA ILE A 238 6.32 2.23 -13.18
C ILE A 238 6.62 3.66 -13.64
N LEU A 239 5.60 4.51 -13.66
CA LEU A 239 5.64 5.87 -14.20
C LEU A 239 5.81 6.91 -13.10
N ASN A 240 5.14 6.71 -11.97
CA ASN A 240 5.23 7.52 -10.77
C ASN A 240 4.96 6.63 -9.55
N TRP A 241 5.29 7.12 -8.35
CA TRP A 241 5.03 6.40 -7.12
C TRP A 241 5.02 7.33 -5.90
N SER A 242 3.98 7.24 -5.09
CA SER A 242 3.94 7.82 -3.75
C SER A 242 3.61 6.76 -2.69
N LEU A 243 4.15 6.99 -1.50
CA LEU A 243 3.84 6.24 -0.30
C LEU A 243 3.76 7.18 0.88
N GLU A 244 2.64 7.16 1.58
CA GLU A 244 2.40 7.91 2.81
C GLU A 244 2.18 6.95 3.98
N THR A 245 2.65 7.35 5.15
CA THR A 245 2.39 6.63 6.40
C THR A 245 1.62 7.52 7.36
N HIS A 246 0.67 6.94 8.07
CA HIS A 246 -0.17 7.62 9.06
C HIS A 246 -0.13 6.86 10.38
N GLN A 247 0.45 7.48 11.39
CA GLN A 247 0.45 6.99 12.76
C GLN A 247 -0.93 7.17 13.38
N VAL A 248 -1.57 6.11 13.85
CA VAL A 248 -2.82 6.19 14.58
C VAL A 248 -2.54 6.36 16.06
N ALA A 249 -3.13 7.40 16.67
CA ALA A 249 -2.95 7.65 18.09
C ALA A 249 -3.57 6.52 18.92
N GLU A 250 -2.78 5.97 19.84
CA GLU A 250 -3.23 4.97 20.81
C GLU A 250 -4.46 5.45 21.61
N PRO A 251 -5.47 4.59 21.84
CA PRO A 251 -6.71 4.95 22.56
C PRO A 251 -6.44 5.56 23.95
N THR A 252 -5.36 5.13 24.61
CA THR A 252 -4.94 5.61 25.94
C THR A 252 -4.39 7.03 25.90
N THR A 253 -3.71 7.43 24.81
CA THR A 253 -3.23 8.81 24.61
C THR A 253 -4.39 9.78 24.48
N LEU A 254 -5.44 9.41 23.74
CA LEU A 254 -6.67 10.19 23.62
C LEU A 254 -7.41 10.28 24.97
N ALA A 255 -7.47 9.18 25.72
CA ALA A 255 -8.08 9.16 27.04
C ALA A 255 -7.33 10.04 28.06
N LEU A 256 -5.99 9.99 28.10
CA LEU A 256 -5.18 10.83 29.00
C LEU A 256 -5.31 12.32 28.68
N LEU A 257 -5.31 12.70 27.40
CA LEU A 257 -5.56 14.08 26.97
C LEU A 257 -6.95 14.56 27.42
N GLY A 258 -7.99 13.73 27.21
CA GLY A 258 -9.35 14.01 27.65
C GLY A 258 -9.47 14.21 29.17
N ILE A 259 -8.82 13.34 29.96
CA ILE A 259 -8.79 13.44 31.43
C ILE A 259 -8.01 14.69 31.88
N GLY A 260 -6.90 15.02 31.24
CA GLY A 260 -6.11 16.22 31.52
C GLY A 260 -6.92 17.52 31.35
N PHE A 261 -7.67 17.64 30.24
CA PHE A 261 -8.56 18.79 30.02
C PHE A 261 -9.73 18.83 31.01
N ALA A 262 -10.33 17.69 31.33
CA ALA A 262 -11.39 17.62 32.34
C ALA A 262 -10.88 18.02 33.73
N GLY A 263 -9.67 17.59 34.10
CA GLY A 263 -8.99 17.97 35.36
C GLY A 263 -8.65 19.46 35.44
N LEU A 264 -8.16 20.06 34.35
CA LEU A 264 -7.90 21.50 34.25
C LEU A 264 -9.18 22.34 34.31
N ALA A 265 -10.27 21.88 33.68
CA ALA A 265 -11.57 22.55 33.76
C ALA A 265 -12.18 22.47 35.18
N ALA A 266 -12.02 21.33 35.86
CA ALA A 266 -12.49 21.13 37.23
C ALA A 266 -11.72 21.98 38.25
N THR A 267 -10.40 22.10 38.10
CA THR A 267 -9.55 22.94 38.95
C THR A 267 -9.83 24.43 38.75
N ARG A 268 -10.04 24.88 37.50
CA ARG A 268 -10.44 26.27 37.20
C ARG A 268 -11.82 26.62 37.77
N ARG A 269 -12.79 25.69 37.73
CA ARG A 269 -14.12 25.85 38.36
C ARG A 269 -14.05 25.94 39.89
N ARG A 270 -13.18 25.16 40.54
CA ARG A 270 -12.96 25.26 42.00
C ARG A 270 -12.39 26.63 42.40
N GLN A 271 -11.40 27.13 41.68
CA GLN A 271 -10.77 28.43 41.97
C GLN A 271 -11.73 29.62 41.82
N LEU A 272 -12.66 29.58 40.85
CA LEU A 272 -13.67 30.62 40.67
C LEU A 272 -14.73 30.61 41.78
N LYS A 273 -15.16 29.43 42.27
CA LYS A 273 -16.09 29.31 43.40
C LYS A 273 -15.50 29.83 44.72
N THR A 274 -14.23 29.59 44.99
CA THR A 274 -13.58 30.11 46.20
C THR A 274 -13.41 31.63 46.19
N ARG A 275 -13.35 32.26 45.01
CA ARG A 275 -13.28 33.73 44.89
C ARG A 275 -14.62 34.44 45.08
N SER A 276 -15.75 33.79 44.82
CA SER A 276 -17.08 34.40 44.97
C SER A 276 -17.67 34.29 46.38
N VAL A 277 -17.03 33.55 47.29
CA VAL A 277 -17.47 33.38 48.69
C VAL A 277 -16.69 34.32 49.63
N ALA A 278 -15.65 34.98 49.13
CA ALA A 278 -14.78 35.89 49.88
C ALA A 278 -15.05 37.38 49.61
N ALA A 279 -16.22 37.73 49.06
CA ALA A 279 -16.66 39.10 48.80
C ALA A 279 -18.01 39.38 49.45
#